data_AF-E0WU88-F1
#
_entry.id   AF-E0WU88-F1
#
_cell.length_a   1.000
_cell.length_b   1.000
_cell.length_c   1.000
_cell.angle_alpha   90.00
_cell.angle_beta   90.00
_cell.angle_gamma   90.00
#
_symmetry.space_group_name_H-M   'P 1'
#
loop_
_entity.id
_entity.type
_entity.pdbx_description
1 polymer ?
#
loop_
_entity_poly.entity_id
_entity_poly.type
_entity_poly.pdbx_seq_one_letter_code
_entity_poly.pdbx_strand_id
1 'polypeptide(L)'
;MAVKIAEYEEHNEQFYEFNKALEGMSTGVAALRVLMDQYNLKQTDLKNEIGSRSLVSQILSGKRSLTIDHIRSLSARFNVRCEVFI
;
A
#
# COMPACT_ATOMS: atom_id res chain seq x y z
N MET A 1 7.94 -14.89 -23.87
CA MET A 1 9.05 -14.35 -23.08
C MET A 1 8.64 -13.97 -21.66
N ALA A 2 7.49 -13.33 -21.43
CA ALA A 2 7.02 -12.98 -20.06
C ALA A 2 6.76 -14.18 -19.13
N VAL A 3 6.24 -15.31 -19.64
CA VAL A 3 5.87 -16.49 -18.83
C VAL A 3 7.08 -17.13 -18.12
N LYS A 4 8.22 -17.24 -18.82
CA LYS A 4 9.44 -17.84 -18.25
C LYS A 4 10.10 -16.98 -17.17
N ILE A 5 9.83 -15.67 -17.16
CA ILE A 5 10.34 -14.75 -16.14
C ILE A 5 9.49 -14.91 -14.87
N ALA A 6 8.16 -14.94 -15.04
CA ALA A 6 7.22 -15.16 -13.94
C ALA A 6 7.45 -16.51 -13.24
N GLU A 7 7.66 -17.60 -14.00
CA GLU A 7 7.98 -18.92 -13.42
C GLU A 7 9.27 -18.91 -12.58
N TYR A 8 10.27 -18.11 -12.98
CA TYR A 8 11.53 -17.97 -12.26
C TYR A 8 11.41 -17.08 -11.02
N GLU A 9 10.56 -16.04 -11.07
CA GLU A 9 10.26 -15.17 -9.91
C GLU A 9 9.43 -15.88 -8.84
N GLU A 10 8.62 -16.87 -9.22
CA GLU A 10 7.73 -17.61 -8.31
C GLU A 10 8.45 -18.77 -7.59
N HIS A 11 9.38 -19.46 -8.27
CA HIS A 11 9.98 -20.70 -7.75
C HIS A 11 11.44 -20.56 -7.26
N ASN A 12 12.06 -19.39 -7.39
CA ASN A 12 13.44 -19.20 -6.96
C ASN A 12 13.52 -18.90 -5.45
N GLU A 13 14.31 -19.70 -4.72
CA GLU A 13 14.54 -19.56 -3.27
C GLU A 13 15.03 -18.15 -2.87
N GLN A 14 15.69 -17.41 -3.76
CA GLN A 14 16.13 -16.03 -3.50
C GLN A 14 14.96 -15.04 -3.36
N PHE A 15 13.82 -15.32 -3.98
CA PHE A 15 12.63 -14.47 -3.90
C PHE A 15 11.61 -14.97 -2.87
N TYR A 16 11.84 -16.11 -2.20
CA TYR A 16 10.91 -16.67 -1.22
C TYR A 16 10.59 -15.71 -0.07
N GLU A 17 11.61 -15.08 0.54
CA GLU A 17 11.41 -14.11 1.62
C GLU A 17 10.68 -12.84 1.13
N PHE A 18 10.92 -12.43 -0.13
CA PHE A 18 10.26 -11.30 -0.74
C PHE A 18 8.78 -11.60 -1.06
N ASN A 19 8.52 -12.75 -1.68
CA ASN A 19 7.16 -13.22 -2.00
C ASN A 19 6.34 -13.43 -0.71
N LYS A 20 6.95 -14.00 0.33
CA LYS A 20 6.32 -14.16 1.65
C LYS A 20 6.04 -12.83 2.33
N ALA A 21 6.91 -11.83 2.17
CA ALA A 21 6.65 -10.47 2.64
C ALA A 21 5.52 -9.79 1.86
N LEU A 22 5.42 -10.04 0.55
CA LEU A 22 4.35 -9.55 -0.32
C LEU A 22 2.99 -10.17 0.03
N GLU A 23 2.92 -11.48 0.30
CA GLU A 23 1.67 -12.16 0.68
C GLU A 23 1.06 -11.60 1.98
N GLY A 24 1.88 -11.08 2.88
CA GLY A 24 1.43 -10.45 4.13
C GLY A 24 1.13 -8.96 4.02
N MET A 25 1.47 -8.31 2.91
CA MET A 25 1.30 -6.87 2.73
C MET A 25 -0.02 -6.58 2.02
N SER A 26 -0.87 -5.76 2.63
CA SER A 26 -2.03 -5.26 1.90
C SER A 26 -1.57 -4.26 0.83
N THR A 27 -1.92 -4.54 -0.42
CA THR A 27 -1.55 -3.75 -1.60
C THR A 27 -1.90 -2.26 -1.40
N GLY A 28 -3.04 -1.98 -0.76
CA GLY A 28 -3.43 -0.61 -0.44
C GLY A 28 -2.51 0.13 0.52
N VAL A 29 -1.92 -0.54 1.52
CA VAL A 29 -0.96 0.10 2.43
C VAL A 29 0.37 0.35 1.72
N ALA A 30 0.79 -0.55 0.83
CA ALA A 30 1.98 -0.37 0.01
C ALA A 30 1.82 0.83 -0.94
N ALA A 31 0.69 0.92 -1.64
CA ALA A 31 0.36 2.07 -2.50
C ALA A 31 0.36 3.39 -1.71
N LEU A 32 -0.24 3.39 -0.52
CA LEU A 32 -0.24 4.57 0.34
C LEU A 32 1.18 4.98 0.74
N ARG A 33 2.05 4.03 1.11
CA ARG A 33 3.46 4.32 1.45
C ARG A 33 4.20 4.95 0.28
N VAL A 34 4.00 4.44 -0.93
CA VAL A 34 4.62 5.01 -2.13
C VAL A 34 4.13 6.44 -2.34
N LEU A 35 2.84 6.71 -2.23
CA LEU A 35 2.30 8.07 -2.35
C LEU A 35 2.83 9.00 -1.25
N MET A 36 2.93 8.53 -0.01
CA MET A 36 3.54 9.32 1.06
C MET A 36 4.97 9.70 0.75
N ASP A 37 5.76 8.77 0.23
CA ASP A 37 7.17 8.99 -0.13
C ASP A 37 7.29 9.97 -1.32
N GLN A 38 6.53 9.73 -2.40
CA GLN A 38 6.55 10.57 -3.60
C GLN A 38 6.13 12.02 -3.35
N TYR A 39 5.16 12.22 -2.46
CA TYR A 39 4.68 13.56 -2.08
C TYR A 39 5.37 14.10 -0.81
N ASN A 40 6.37 13.38 -0.27
CA ASN A 40 7.09 13.70 0.96
C ASN A 40 6.16 14.05 2.15
N LEU A 41 5.04 13.32 2.25
CA LEU A 41 3.99 13.54 3.24
C LEU A 41 4.28 12.82 4.54
N LYS A 42 3.95 13.48 5.65
CA LYS A 42 3.99 12.88 6.98
C LYS A 42 2.66 12.23 7.31
N GLN A 43 2.67 11.30 8.26
CA GLN A 43 1.45 10.68 8.80
C GLN A 43 0.45 11.71 9.36
N THR A 44 0.93 12.88 9.77
CA THR A 44 0.11 14.01 10.24
C THR A 44 -0.64 14.70 9.12
N ASP A 45 -0.14 14.63 7.88
CA ASP A 45 -0.74 15.29 6.73
C ASP A 45 -1.89 14.47 6.15
N LEU A 46 -1.89 13.15 6.39
CA LEU A 46 -2.97 12.23 6.04
C LEU A 46 -4.17 12.28 7.01
N LYS A 47 -4.17 13.27 7.91
CA LYS A 47 -5.16 13.35 8.98
C LYS A 47 -6.57 13.68 8.46
N ASN A 48 -6.66 14.29 7.29
CA ASN A 48 -7.92 14.66 6.67
C ASN A 48 -8.56 13.49 5.91
N GLU A 49 -7.77 12.56 5.37
CA GLU A 49 -8.25 11.47 4.53
C GLU A 49 -8.45 10.18 5.30
N ILE A 50 -7.54 9.89 6.23
CA ILE A 50 -7.57 8.65 7.03
C ILE A 50 -8.01 8.95 8.47
N GLY A 51 -7.68 10.12 9.00
CA GLY A 51 -7.95 10.49 10.39
C GLY A 51 -6.68 10.55 11.24
N SER A 52 -6.80 10.39 12.56
CA SER A 52 -5.69 10.64 13.49
C SER A 52 -4.36 9.95 13.12
N ARG A 53 -3.23 10.58 13.46
CA ARG A 53 -1.87 10.00 13.27
C ARG A 53 -1.76 8.56 13.79
N SER A 54 -2.41 8.26 14.92
CA SER A 54 -2.44 6.91 15.49
C SER A 54 -3.12 5.90 14.57
N LEU A 55 -4.23 6.28 13.93
CA LEU A 55 -4.95 5.44 12.98
C LEU A 55 -4.12 5.20 11.71
N VAL A 56 -3.48 6.24 11.18
CA VAL A 56 -2.55 6.13 10.04
C VAL A 56 -1.42 5.15 10.36
N SER A 57 -0.82 5.27 11.56
CA SER A 57 0.22 4.34 12.01
C SER A 57 -0.28 2.90 12.13
N GLN A 58 -1.50 2.68 12.65
CA GLN A 58 -2.10 1.34 12.72
C GLN A 58 -2.34 0.74 11.34
N ILE A 59 -2.76 1.55 10.36
CA ILE A 59 -2.94 1.13 8.97
C ILE A 59 -1.60 0.77 8.34
N LEU A 60 -0.59 1.64 8.47
CA LEU A 60 0.77 1.39 7.99
C LEU A 60 1.42 0.15 8.63
N SER A 61 1.03 -0.20 9.86
CA SER A 61 1.51 -1.37 10.58
C SER A 61 0.69 -2.64 10.29
N GLY A 62 -0.31 -2.58 9.41
CA GLY A 62 -1.18 -3.72 9.08
C GLY A 62 -2.19 -4.10 10.17
N LYS A 63 -2.27 -3.34 11.28
CA LYS A 63 -3.26 -3.59 12.35
C LYS A 63 -4.69 -3.22 11.93
N ARG A 64 -4.83 -2.38 10.91
CA ARG A 64 -6.11 -1.88 10.39
C ARG A 64 -6.05 -1.86 8.86
N SER A 65 -7.13 -2.27 8.21
CA SER A 65 -7.29 -2.17 6.76
C SER A 65 -7.71 -0.76 6.36
N LEU A 66 -7.34 -0.33 5.15
CA LEU A 66 -7.93 0.84 4.51
C LEU A 66 -9.40 0.55 4.21
N THR A 67 -10.30 1.46 4.61
CA THR A 67 -11.72 1.39 4.26
C THR A 67 -11.96 2.10 2.93
N ILE A 68 -13.09 1.79 2.29
CA ILE A 68 -13.50 2.40 1.02
C ILE A 68 -13.55 3.94 1.12
N ASP A 69 -13.97 4.49 2.26
CA ASP A 69 -14.01 5.95 2.45
C ASP A 69 -12.61 6.58 2.52
N HIS A 70 -11.64 5.89 3.13
CA HIS A 70 -10.24 6.34 3.10
C HIS A 70 -9.70 6.31 1.66
N ILE A 71 -9.96 5.23 0.93
CA ILE A 71 -9.53 5.07 -0.46
C ILE A 71 -10.13 6.18 -1.34
N ARG A 72 -11.42 6.50 -1.16
CA ARG A 72 -12.09 7.58 -1.90
C ARG A 72 -11.48 8.95 -1.58
N SER A 73 -11.18 9.21 -0.31
CA SER A 73 -10.58 10.48 0.13
C SER A 73 -9.15 10.65 -0.38
N LEU A 74 -8.35 9.58 -0.33
CA LEU A 74 -7.00 9.55 -0.90
C LEU A 74 -7.03 9.71 -2.42
N SER A 75 -7.91 8.95 -3.11
CA SER A 75 -8.11 9.05 -4.55
C SER A 75 -8.44 10.48 -4.98
N ALA A 76 -9.33 11.16 -4.26
CA ALA A 76 -9.69 12.55 -4.54
C ALA A 76 -8.52 13.53 -4.33
N ARG A 77 -7.72 13.36 -3.27
CA ARG A 77 -6.59 14.24 -2.98
C ARG A 77 -5.41 14.05 -3.94
N PHE A 78 -5.08 12.81 -4.25
CA PHE A 78 -3.92 12.48 -5.09
C PHE A 78 -4.28 12.36 -6.57
N ASN A 79 -5.56 12.47 -6.91
CA ASN A 79 -6.09 12.28 -8.27
C ASN A 79 -5.66 10.93 -8.88
N VAL A 80 -5.65 9.89 -8.06
CA VAL A 80 -5.30 8.51 -8.45
C VAL A 80 -6.55 7.62 -8.45
N ARG A 81 -6.55 6.54 -9.23
CA ARG A 81 -7.67 5.60 -9.27
C ARG A 81 -7.77 4.80 -7.96
N CYS A 82 -8.98 4.61 -7.44
CA CYS A 82 -9.23 3.80 -6.24
C CYS A 82 -8.66 2.38 -6.34
N GLU A 83 -8.61 1.82 -7.55
CA GLU A 83 -8.08 0.49 -7.88
C GLU A 83 -6.62 0.29 -7.45
N VAL A 84 -5.86 1.36 -7.28
CA VAL A 84 -4.48 1.29 -6.78
C VAL A 84 -4.43 0.84 -5.30
N PHE A 85 -5.54 0.96 -4.57
CA PHE A 85 -5.61 0.63 -3.15
C PHE A 85 -6.44 -0.62 -2.82
N ILE A 86 -6.99 -1.30 -3.83
CA ILE A 86 -7.89 -2.45 -3.69
C ILE A 86 -7.09 -3.76 -3.85
#